data_AF-A0A523HC65-F1
#
_entry.id   AF-A0A523HC65-F1
#
_cell.length_a   1.000
_cell.length_b   1.000
_cell.length_c   1.000
_cell.angle_alpha   90.00
_cell.angle_beta   90.00
_cell.angle_gamma   90.00
#
_symmetry.space_group_name_H-M   'P 1'
#
loop_
_entity.id
_entity.type
_entity.pdbx_description
1 polymer ?
#
loop_
_entity_poly.entity_id
_entity_poly.type
_entity_poly.pdbx_seq_one_letter_code
_entity_poly.pdbx_strand_id
1 'polypeptide(L)'
;TGVVFLQLILGAIMRHTGSGLAIPDFPLAFGKIIPPIQSQQVAIHFLHRIGAVLVSISVVWTCLRIFRSHRSQPTLIQIASVLLSSLVLQILLAGITIWTKKAVIPTTAHVATGAFILGTSIFLTLQVQMLFKSQQKKASESFLVEQTT
;
A
#
# COMPACT_ATOMS: atom_id res chain seq x y z
N THR A 1 3.12 6.59 0.28
CA THR A 1 3.75 6.41 -1.04
C THR A 1 5.12 5.76 -0.94
N GLY A 2 6.10 6.36 -0.26
CA GLY A 2 7.48 5.82 -0.20
C GLY A 2 7.59 4.35 0.25
N VAL A 3 6.90 3.98 1.33
CA VAL A 3 6.90 2.59 1.85
C VAL A 3 6.28 1.60 0.84
N VAL A 4 5.23 2.01 0.12
CA VAL A 4 4.60 1.19 -0.94
C VAL A 4 5.59 0.98 -2.08
N PHE A 5 6.29 2.03 -2.51
CA PHE A 5 7.29 1.95 -3.57
C PHE A 5 8.44 1.00 -3.21
N LEU A 6 8.98 1.10 -1.99
CA LEU A 6 10.01 0.18 -1.49
C LEU A 6 9.51 -1.27 -1.48
N GLN A 7 8.26 -1.50 -1.11
CA GLN A 7 7.66 -2.83 -1.12
C GLN A 7 7.53 -3.41 -2.54
N LEU A 8 7.21 -2.59 -3.55
CA LEU A 8 7.22 -3.04 -4.95
C LEU A 8 8.63 -3.46 -5.39
N ILE A 9 9.67 -2.71 -5.00
CA ILE A 9 11.06 -3.07 -5.29
C ILE A 9 11.41 -4.41 -4.63
N LEU A 10 11.07 -4.59 -3.35
CA LEU A 10 11.28 -5.87 -2.66
C LEU A 10 10.55 -7.03 -3.35
N GLY A 11 9.31 -6.80 -3.83
CA GLY A 11 8.57 -7.79 -4.61
C GLY A 11 9.22 -8.13 -5.95
N ALA A 12 9.76 -7.13 -6.65
CA ALA A 12 10.50 -7.32 -7.90
C ALA A 12 11.79 -8.13 -7.65
N ILE A 13 12.57 -7.78 -6.61
CA ILE A 13 13.76 -8.54 -6.21
C ILE A 13 13.39 -9.99 -5.88
N MET A 14 12.32 -10.21 -5.12
CA MET A 14 11.82 -11.55 -4.79
C MET A 14 11.45 -12.36 -6.05
N ARG A 15 10.86 -11.71 -7.06
CA ARG A 15 10.53 -12.36 -8.34
C ARG A 15 11.79 -12.71 -9.14
N HIS A 16 12.72 -11.77 -9.27
CA HIS A 16 13.97 -11.96 -10.04
C HIS A 16 14.93 -12.97 -9.41
N THR A 17 14.93 -13.08 -8.07
CA THR A 17 15.75 -14.07 -7.33
C THR A 17 15.08 -15.44 -7.22
N GLY A 18 13.89 -15.63 -7.80
CA GLY A 18 13.12 -16.88 -7.69
C GLY A 18 12.50 -17.13 -6.32
N SER A 19 12.72 -16.25 -5.34
CA SER A 19 12.38 -16.41 -3.93
C SER A 19 10.88 -16.50 -3.62
N GLY A 20 9.99 -16.17 -4.56
CA GLY A 20 8.53 -16.12 -4.34
C GLY A 20 7.82 -17.43 -3.92
N LEU A 21 8.51 -18.57 -3.85
CA LEU A 21 7.99 -19.82 -3.26
C LEU A 21 8.92 -20.38 -2.17
N ALA A 22 9.89 -19.59 -1.71
CA ALA A 22 10.85 -20.02 -0.69
C ALA A 22 10.17 -20.32 0.65
N ILE A 23 9.00 -19.71 0.91
CA ILE A 23 8.14 -20.03 2.04
C ILE A 23 6.78 -20.45 1.47
N PRO A 24 6.45 -21.75 1.43
CA PRO A 24 5.25 -22.28 0.76
C PRO A 24 3.95 -22.12 1.57
N ASP A 25 4.04 -21.61 2.80
CA ASP A 25 2.90 -21.47 3.69
C ASP A 25 2.42 -20.02 3.77
N PHE A 26 1.13 -19.80 3.97
CA PHE A 26 0.55 -18.50 4.30
C PHE A 26 -0.66 -18.74 5.21
N PRO A 27 -0.85 -18.00 6.33
CA PRO A 27 -0.14 -16.79 6.76
C PRO A 27 1.19 -17.02 7.51
N LEU A 28 1.39 -18.23 8.05
CA LEU A 28 2.61 -18.60 8.76
C LEU A 28 3.78 -18.86 7.79
N ALA A 29 4.99 -19.01 8.32
CA ALA A 29 6.19 -19.37 7.58
C ALA A 29 6.83 -20.62 8.19
N PHE A 30 6.66 -21.78 7.52
CA PHE A 30 7.07 -23.09 8.07
C PHE A 30 6.43 -23.38 9.44
N GLY A 31 5.14 -23.04 9.58
CA GLY A 31 4.40 -23.15 10.84
C GLY A 31 4.83 -22.19 11.96
N LYS A 32 5.77 -21.27 11.70
CA LYS A 32 6.26 -20.27 12.67
C LYS A 32 5.98 -18.84 12.18
N ILE A 33 6.01 -17.87 13.11
CA ILE A 33 5.94 -16.43 12.75
C ILE A 33 7.28 -15.98 12.15
N ILE A 34 8.38 -16.43 12.73
CA ILE A 34 9.74 -16.16 12.26
C ILE A 34 10.30 -17.47 11.69
N PRO A 35 10.53 -17.58 10.37
CA PRO A 35 11.12 -18.77 9.78
C PRO A 35 12.61 -18.88 10.12
N PRO A 36 13.16 -20.09 10.18
CA PRO A 36 14.60 -20.26 10.23
C PRO A 36 15.20 -19.76 8.91
N ILE A 37 16.05 -18.73 8.98
CA ILE A 37 16.71 -18.16 7.79
C ILE A 37 17.86 -19.08 7.37
N GLN A 38 17.52 -20.11 6.61
CA GLN A 38 18.46 -21.12 6.13
C GLN A 38 19.02 -20.80 4.74
N SER A 39 18.40 -19.87 4.01
CA SER A 39 18.83 -19.44 2.68
C SER A 39 18.51 -17.98 2.41
N GLN A 40 19.26 -17.39 1.48
CA GLN A 40 19.03 -16.03 0.99
C GLN A 40 17.60 -15.85 0.43
N GLN A 41 17.05 -16.89 -0.18
CA GLN A 41 15.70 -16.85 -0.74
C GLN A 41 14.63 -16.75 0.35
N VAL A 42 14.80 -17.49 1.46
CA VAL A 42 13.92 -17.39 2.64
C VAL A 42 14.04 -16.01 3.28
N ALA A 43 15.25 -15.46 3.39
CA ALA A 43 15.47 -14.10 3.88
C ALA A 43 14.73 -13.05 3.05
N ILE A 44 14.88 -13.08 1.71
CA ILE A 44 14.21 -12.13 0.80
C ILE A 44 12.69 -12.27 0.89
N HIS A 45 12.17 -13.51 0.90
CA HIS A 45 10.74 -13.75 1.01
C HIS A 45 10.17 -13.26 2.34
N PHE A 46 10.88 -13.50 3.44
CA PHE A 46 10.48 -13.02 4.76
C PHE A 46 10.56 -11.50 4.88
N LEU A 47 11.61 -10.87 4.34
CA LEU A 47 11.74 -9.41 4.28
C LEU A 47 10.59 -8.77 3.50
N HIS A 48 10.18 -9.38 2.37
CA HIS A 48 9.00 -8.95 1.63
C HIS A 48 7.72 -9.06 2.49
N ARG A 49 7.54 -10.10 3.31
CA ARG A 49 6.40 -10.21 4.23
C ARG A 49 6.41 -9.12 5.32
N ILE A 50 7.56 -8.84 5.91
CA ILE A 50 7.71 -7.75 6.89
C ILE A 50 7.33 -6.41 6.26
N GLY A 51 7.85 -6.13 5.06
CA GLY A 51 7.51 -4.92 4.33
C GLY A 51 6.01 -4.84 3.98
N ALA A 52 5.37 -5.97 3.67
CA ALA A 52 3.92 -6.02 3.43
C ALA A 52 3.11 -5.66 4.69
N VAL A 53 3.55 -6.10 5.87
CA VAL A 53 2.94 -5.70 7.16
C VAL A 53 3.10 -4.20 7.38
N LEU A 54 4.30 -3.65 7.15
CA LEU A 54 4.57 -2.21 7.31
C LEU A 54 3.72 -1.36 6.35
N VAL A 55 3.59 -1.77 5.10
CA VAL A 55 2.70 -1.13 4.12
C VAL A 55 1.25 -1.19 4.59
N SER A 56 0.78 -2.35 5.07
CA SER A 56 -0.59 -2.54 5.53
C SER A 56 -0.93 -1.60 6.69
N ILE A 57 -0.04 -1.51 7.69
CA ILE A 57 -0.19 -0.58 8.81
C ILE A 57 -0.23 0.87 8.32
N SER A 58 0.69 1.25 7.43
CA SER A 58 0.78 2.62 6.90
C SER A 58 -0.48 3.04 6.12
N VAL A 59 -1.02 2.13 5.30
CA VAL A 59 -2.24 2.36 4.52
C VAL A 59 -3.45 2.45 5.45
N VAL A 60 -3.62 1.50 6.37
CA VAL A 60 -4.73 1.50 7.34
C VAL A 60 -4.70 2.77 8.18
N TRP A 61 -3.53 3.17 8.69
CA TRP A 61 -3.38 4.41 9.45
C TRP A 61 -3.77 5.65 8.65
N THR A 62 -3.35 5.73 7.38
CA THR A 62 -3.71 6.84 6.48
C THR A 62 -5.22 6.88 6.24
N CYS A 63 -5.84 5.75 5.91
CA CYS A 63 -7.28 5.65 5.70
C CYS A 63 -8.06 6.04 6.96
N LEU A 64 -7.67 5.53 8.13
CA LEU A 64 -8.29 5.89 9.41
C LEU A 64 -8.17 7.38 9.72
N ARG A 65 -7.02 8.01 9.41
CA ARG A 65 -6.83 9.45 9.58
C ARG A 65 -7.75 10.25 8.67
N ILE A 66 -7.93 9.84 7.42
CA ILE A 66 -8.86 10.48 6.47
C ILE A 66 -10.31 10.32 6.96
N PHE A 67 -10.71 9.11 7.35
CA PHE A 67 -12.05 8.83 7.84
C PHE A 67 -12.38 9.54 9.16
N ARG A 68 -11.40 9.90 9.96
CA ARG A 68 -11.61 10.67 11.20
C ARG A 68 -11.56 12.18 10.98
N SER A 69 -10.57 12.68 10.25
CA SER A 69 -10.29 14.13 10.18
C SER A 69 -10.87 14.84 8.94
N HIS A 70 -11.25 14.10 7.90
CA HIS A 70 -11.68 14.68 6.61
C HIS A 70 -13.07 14.19 6.18
N ARG A 71 -13.97 13.94 7.15
CA ARG A 71 -15.33 13.43 6.89
C ARG A 71 -16.14 14.32 5.94
N SER A 72 -15.87 15.61 5.91
CA SER A 72 -16.55 16.58 5.04
C SER A 72 -16.05 16.59 3.59
N GLN A 73 -15.07 15.73 3.23
CA GLN A 73 -14.48 15.67 1.89
C GLN A 73 -14.73 14.30 1.24
N PRO A 74 -15.86 14.11 0.53
CA PRO A 74 -16.29 12.81 0.03
C PRO A 74 -15.29 12.18 -0.96
N THR A 75 -14.62 12.99 -1.78
CA THR A 75 -13.59 12.51 -2.71
C THR A 75 -12.42 11.82 -1.99
N LEU A 76 -11.96 12.36 -0.86
CA LEU A 76 -10.86 11.77 -0.09
C LEU A 76 -11.27 10.46 0.55
N ILE A 77 -12.52 10.38 1.04
CA ILE A 77 -13.08 9.16 1.61
C ILE A 77 -13.19 8.08 0.54
N GLN A 78 -13.70 8.41 -0.66
CA GLN A 78 -13.80 7.47 -1.78
C GLN A 78 -12.43 6.92 -2.17
N ILE A 79 -11.41 7.77 -2.34
CA ILE A 79 -10.05 7.35 -2.68
C ILE A 79 -9.45 6.49 -1.56
N ALA A 80 -9.63 6.87 -0.30
CA ALA A 80 -9.16 6.09 0.85
C ALA A 80 -9.87 4.72 0.96
N SER A 81 -11.15 4.64 0.64
CA SER A 81 -11.91 3.38 0.57
C SER A 81 -11.42 2.49 -0.56
N VAL A 82 -11.18 3.04 -1.76
CA VAL A 82 -10.59 2.29 -2.88
C VAL A 82 -9.20 1.75 -2.51
N LEU A 83 -8.37 2.57 -1.87
CA LEU A 83 -7.03 2.16 -1.41
C LEU A 83 -7.12 1.01 -0.39
N LEU A 84 -8.04 1.10 0.58
CA LEU A 84 -8.24 0.07 1.61
C LEU A 84 -8.77 -1.23 1.00
N SER A 85 -9.77 -1.16 0.12
CA SER A 85 -10.31 -2.33 -0.58
C SER A 85 -9.25 -3.01 -1.45
N SER A 86 -8.41 -2.21 -2.12
CA SER A 86 -7.30 -2.74 -2.93
C SER A 86 -6.25 -3.44 -2.07
N LEU A 87 -5.96 -2.94 -0.87
CA LEU A 87 -5.06 -3.60 0.08
C LEU A 87 -5.60 -4.99 0.49
N VAL A 88 -6.89 -5.09 0.79
CA VAL A 88 -7.52 -6.39 1.13
C VAL A 88 -7.37 -7.36 -0.04
N LEU A 89 -7.68 -6.92 -1.27
CA LEU A 89 -7.50 -7.71 -2.47
C LEU A 89 -6.03 -8.16 -2.65
N GLN A 90 -5.07 -7.27 -2.39
CA GLN A 90 -3.64 -7.57 -2.50
C GLN A 90 -3.21 -8.71 -1.57
N ILE A 91 -3.69 -8.70 -0.32
CA ILE A 91 -3.38 -9.73 0.68
C ILE A 91 -3.99 -11.07 0.27
N LEU A 92 -5.23 -11.08 -0.21
CA LEU A 92 -5.89 -12.29 -0.71
C LEU A 92 -5.14 -12.88 -1.91
N LEU A 93 -4.80 -12.05 -2.89
CA LEU A 93 -4.04 -12.47 -4.08
C LEU A 93 -2.63 -12.98 -3.72
N ALA A 94 -2.00 -12.42 -2.68
CA ALA A 94 -0.71 -12.90 -2.18
C ALA A 94 -0.82 -14.35 -1.67
N GLY A 95 -1.82 -14.65 -0.85
CA GLY A 95 -2.08 -16.01 -0.34
C GLY A 95 -2.41 -16.99 -1.46
N ILE A 96 -3.30 -16.60 -2.38
CA ILE A 96 -3.67 -17.41 -3.54
C ILE A 96 -2.45 -17.71 -4.41
N THR A 97 -1.56 -16.74 -4.62
CA THR A 97 -0.34 -16.94 -5.41
C THR A 97 0.56 -18.03 -4.81
N ILE A 98 0.68 -18.11 -3.49
CA ILE A 98 1.45 -19.15 -2.81
C ILE A 98 0.75 -20.51 -2.94
N TRP A 99 -0.55 -20.58 -2.65
CA TRP A 99 -1.31 -21.84 -2.69
C TRP A 99 -1.41 -22.43 -4.10
N THR A 100 -1.46 -21.58 -5.13
CA THR A 100 -1.48 -21.99 -6.54
C THR A 100 -0.07 -22.24 -7.11
N LYS A 101 0.96 -22.25 -6.26
CA LYS A 101 2.36 -22.44 -6.66
C LYS A 101 2.80 -21.49 -7.78
N LYS A 102 2.47 -20.20 -7.64
CA LYS A 102 2.71 -19.13 -8.64
C LYS A 102 1.99 -19.33 -9.97
N ALA A 103 0.71 -19.68 -9.96
CA ALA A 103 -0.07 -19.62 -11.19
C ALA A 103 -0.01 -18.20 -11.80
N VAL A 104 0.08 -18.12 -13.13
CA VAL A 104 0.37 -16.87 -13.85
C VAL A 104 -0.70 -15.82 -13.61
N ILE A 105 -1.97 -16.24 -13.58
CA ILE A 105 -3.13 -15.35 -13.41
C ILE A 105 -3.10 -14.66 -12.03
N PRO A 106 -3.10 -15.37 -10.88
CA PRO A 106 -3.07 -14.71 -9.57
C PRO A 106 -1.78 -13.93 -9.32
N THR A 107 -0.64 -14.41 -9.83
CA THR A 107 0.63 -13.68 -9.70
C THR A 107 0.59 -12.37 -10.46
N THR A 108 0.06 -12.36 -11.68
CA THR A 108 -0.07 -11.13 -12.49
C THR A 108 -1.07 -10.17 -11.87
N ALA A 109 -2.21 -10.68 -11.41
CA ALA A 109 -3.20 -9.89 -10.68
C ALA A 109 -2.59 -9.25 -9.43
N HIS A 110 -1.81 -10.01 -8.64
CA HIS A 110 -1.12 -9.50 -7.46
C HIS A 110 -0.16 -8.36 -7.79
N VAL A 111 0.63 -8.49 -8.86
CA VAL A 111 1.55 -7.41 -9.29
C VAL A 111 0.76 -6.18 -9.78
N ALA A 112 -0.30 -6.39 -10.56
CA ALA A 112 -1.13 -5.31 -11.09
C ALA A 112 -1.85 -4.54 -9.98
N THR A 113 -2.46 -5.24 -9.01
CA THR A 113 -3.09 -4.62 -7.85
C THR A 113 -2.07 -3.89 -6.96
N GLY A 114 -0.84 -4.40 -6.85
CA GLY A 114 0.25 -3.70 -6.17
C GLY A 114 0.61 -2.35 -6.83
N ALA A 115 0.70 -2.32 -8.16
CA ALA A 115 0.92 -1.09 -8.92
C ALA A 115 -0.28 -0.12 -8.80
N PHE A 116 -1.50 -0.65 -8.77
CA PHE A 116 -2.71 0.14 -8.56
C PHE A 116 -2.69 0.84 -7.18
N ILE A 117 -2.34 0.13 -6.10
CA ILE A 117 -2.18 0.72 -4.76
C ILE A 117 -1.16 1.87 -4.76
N LEU A 118 -0.03 1.70 -5.45
CA LEU A 118 0.96 2.76 -5.58
C LEU A 118 0.36 3.99 -6.27
N GLY A 119 -0.29 3.81 -7.41
CA GLY A 119 -0.95 4.87 -8.17
C GLY A 119 -2.01 5.60 -7.35
N THR A 120 -2.92 4.86 -6.70
CA THR A 120 -3.95 5.44 -5.82
C THR A 120 -3.32 6.20 -4.64
N SER A 121 -2.22 5.70 -4.07
CA SER A 121 -1.54 6.39 -2.96
C SER A 121 -0.88 7.71 -3.39
N ILE A 122 -0.32 7.76 -4.61
CA ILE A 122 0.24 8.98 -5.20
C ILE A 122 -0.89 9.97 -5.46
N PHE A 123 -1.96 9.52 -6.11
CA PHE A 123 -3.13 10.35 -6.39
C PHE A 123 -3.73 10.95 -5.12
N LEU A 124 -3.89 10.15 -4.06
CA LEU A 124 -4.34 10.63 -2.75
C LEU A 124 -3.40 11.69 -2.16
N THR A 125 -2.08 11.48 -2.27
CA THR A 125 -1.09 12.44 -1.77
C THR A 125 -1.19 13.78 -2.49
N LEU A 126 -1.32 13.76 -3.81
CA LEU A 126 -1.49 14.97 -4.64
C LEU A 126 -2.79 15.69 -4.33
N GLN A 127 -3.91 14.97 -4.22
CA GLN A 127 -5.20 15.55 -3.87
C GLN A 127 -5.15 16.27 -2.52
N VAL A 128 -4.55 15.65 -1.50
CA VAL A 128 -4.37 16.26 -0.18
C VAL A 128 -3.56 17.55 -0.27
N GLN A 129 -2.46 17.57 -1.03
CA GLN A 129 -1.64 18.78 -1.23
C GLN A 129 -2.40 19.89 -1.96
N MET A 130 -3.17 19.55 -2.99
CA MET A 130 -3.98 20.51 -3.75
C MET A 130 -5.07 21.14 -2.88
N LEU A 131 -5.69 20.36 -1.98
CA LEU A 131 -6.68 20.86 -1.05
C LEU A 131 -6.07 21.83 -0.04
N PHE A 132 -4.93 21.50 0.57
CA PHE A 132 -4.23 22.42 1.47
C PHE A 132 -3.86 23.73 0.77
N LYS A 133 -3.35 23.67 -0.46
CA LYS A 133 -3.01 24.86 -1.25
C LYS A 133 -4.24 25.71 -1.59
N SER A 134 -5.38 25.08 -1.91
CA SER A 134 -6.63 25.79 -2.18
C SER A 134 -7.19 26.50 -0.95
N GLN A 135 -7.14 25.85 0.22
CA GLN A 135 -7.58 26.43 1.49
C GLN A 135 -6.70 27.63 1.89
N GLN A 136 -5.38 27.52 1.73
CA GLN A 136 -4.45 28.61 2.02
C GLN A 136 -4.68 29.82 1.10
N LYS A 137 -4.92 29.59 -0.19
CA LYS A 137 -5.23 30.66 -1.15
C LYS A 137 -6.50 31.42 -0.74
N LYS A 138 -7.58 30.70 -0.42
CA LYS A 138 -8.85 31.32 0.01
C LYS A 138 -8.69 32.15 1.29
N ALA A 139 -7.94 31.65 2.27
CA ALA A 139 -7.66 32.37 3.51
C ALA A 139 -6.84 33.66 3.28
N SER A 140 -5.89 33.62 2.34
CA SER A 140 -5.12 34.80 1.95
C SER A 140 -5.99 35.83 1.23
N GLU A 141 -6.88 35.40 0.32
CA GLU A 141 -7.78 36.30 -0.41
C GLU A 141 -8.80 36.97 0.53
N SER A 142 -9.38 36.23 1.49
CA SER A 142 -10.32 36.80 2.46
C SER A 142 -9.67 37.85 3.36
N PHE A 143 -8.42 37.62 3.79
CA PHE A 143 -7.66 38.56 4.61
C PHE A 143 -7.36 39.87 3.86
N LEU A 144 -6.99 39.78 2.58
CA LEU A 144 -6.76 40.97 1.76
C LEU A 144 -8.04 41.78 1.53
N VAL A 145 -9.18 41.11 1.31
CA VAL A 145 -10.47 41.79 1.16
C VAL A 145 -10.82 42.56 2.43
N GLU A 146 -10.69 41.95 3.60
CA GLU A 146 -10.98 42.58 4.90
C GLU A 146 -10.08 43.78 5.22
N GLN A 147 -8.83 43.82 4.73
CA GLN A 147 -7.95 44.98 4.89
C GLN A 147 -8.25 46.14 3.93
N THR A 148 -8.97 45.89 2.84
CA THR A 148 -9.29 46.91 1.82
C THR A 148 -10.68 47.55 1.97
N THR A 149 -11.49 47.07 2.91
CA THR A 149 -12.83 47.59 3.24
C THR A 149 -12.82 48.33 4.56
#